data_AF-A0A2N1TV37-F1
#
_entry.id   AF-A0A2N1TV37-F1
#
_cell.length_a   1.000
_cell.length_b   1.000
_cell.length_c   1.000
_cell.angle_alpha   90.00
_cell.angle_beta   90.00
_cell.angle_gamma   90.00
#
_symmetry.space_group_name_H-M   'P 1'
#
loop_
_entity.id
_entity.type
_entity.pdbx_description
1 polymer ?
#
loop_
_entity_poly.entity_id
_entity_poly.type
_entity_poly.pdbx_seq_one_letter_code
_entity_poly.pdbx_strand_id
1 'polypeptide(L)'
;MAEQYSIAEISRLTGLPAHTLRYYEQQFPVLLGIERTSGGHRIYRKHHLETISRIIRLLKDEKVSIKRARELLGEPAGGGHSTDHTPGESTGESNANLEHMLHLVLDRLDHICRNNDNRDTLLVNLLKNQPSEQKHELLEQIARCRTETRETIRLCQTVIQRGIKAN
;
A
#
# COMPACT_ATOMS: atom_id res chain seq x y z
N MET A 1 20.10 -29.50 3.49
CA MET A 1 18.68 -29.42 3.05
C MET A 1 18.41 -27.97 2.68
N ALA A 2 17.96 -27.69 1.45
CA ALA A 2 17.68 -26.31 1.04
C ALA A 2 16.36 -25.87 1.67
N GLU A 3 16.41 -24.96 2.64
CA GLU A 3 15.21 -24.36 3.22
C GLU A 3 14.43 -23.62 2.12
N GLN A 4 13.16 -24.02 1.96
CA GLN A 4 12.21 -23.43 1.04
C GLN A 4 11.16 -22.69 1.85
N TYR A 5 10.78 -21.50 1.39
CA TYR A 5 9.80 -20.65 2.02
C TYR A 5 8.69 -20.33 1.01
N SER A 6 7.46 -20.25 1.51
CA SER A 6 6.32 -19.68 0.81
C SER A 6 6.37 -18.15 0.81
N ILE A 7 5.57 -17.52 -0.04
CA ILE A 7 5.43 -16.05 -0.05
C ILE A 7 4.95 -15.48 1.29
N ALA A 8 4.14 -16.24 2.03
CA ALA A 8 3.65 -15.84 3.34
C ALA A 8 4.78 -15.84 4.38
N GLU A 9 5.67 -16.84 4.33
CA GLU A 9 6.83 -16.92 5.21
C GLU A 9 7.87 -15.85 4.90
N ILE A 10 8.15 -15.59 3.61
CA ILE A 10 9.04 -14.49 3.23
C ILE A 10 8.46 -13.13 3.62
N SER A 11 7.15 -12.95 3.50
CA SER A 11 6.48 -11.71 3.94
C SER A 11 6.69 -11.48 5.44
N ARG A 12 6.63 -12.53 6.26
CA ARG A 12 6.96 -12.44 7.70
C ARG A 12 8.43 -12.11 7.93
N LEU A 13 9.33 -12.88 7.33
CA LEU A 13 10.78 -12.71 7.51
C LEU A 13 11.31 -11.35 7.05
N THR A 14 10.71 -10.77 6.02
CA THR A 14 11.14 -9.48 5.44
C THR A 14 10.31 -8.28 5.90
N GLY A 15 9.17 -8.51 6.56
CA GLY A 15 8.20 -7.47 6.90
C GLY A 15 7.57 -6.76 5.69
N LEU A 16 7.72 -7.32 4.47
CA LEU A 16 7.15 -6.77 3.26
C LEU A 16 5.80 -7.40 2.93
N PRO A 17 4.80 -6.63 2.46
CA PRO A 17 3.58 -7.21 1.93
C PRO A 17 3.84 -8.14 0.74
N ALA A 18 3.06 -9.22 0.63
CA ALA A 18 3.18 -10.18 -0.46
C ALA A 18 3.10 -9.55 -1.86
N HIS A 19 2.31 -8.49 -2.06
CA HIS A 19 2.24 -7.79 -3.34
C HIS A 19 3.55 -7.05 -3.69
N THR A 20 4.25 -6.51 -2.70
CA THR A 20 5.56 -5.85 -2.89
C THR A 20 6.63 -6.87 -3.28
N LEU A 21 6.62 -8.05 -2.66
CA LEU A 21 7.52 -9.15 -3.02
C LEU A 21 7.30 -9.60 -4.48
N ARG A 22 6.03 -9.76 -4.88
CA ARG A 22 5.67 -10.07 -6.29
C ARG A 22 6.13 -8.99 -7.25
N TYR A 23 6.06 -7.73 -6.84
CA TYR A 23 6.54 -6.64 -7.66
C TYR A 23 8.07 -6.69 -7.80
N TYR A 24 8.82 -6.95 -6.74
CA TYR A 24 10.27 -7.14 -6.84
C TYR A 24 10.65 -8.34 -7.72
N GLU A 25 9.93 -9.45 -7.66
CA GLU A 25 10.13 -10.57 -8.60
C GLU A 25 10.05 -10.13 -10.07
N GLN A 26 9.08 -9.25 -10.39
CA GLN A 26 8.93 -8.74 -11.74
C GLN A 26 10.05 -7.77 -12.13
N GLN A 27 10.58 -7.01 -11.18
CA GLN A 27 11.63 -6.02 -11.44
C GLN A 27 13.04 -6.65 -11.48
N PHE A 28 13.24 -7.77 -10.79
CA PHE A 28 14.52 -8.47 -10.67
C PHE A 28 14.39 -9.96 -11.02
N PRO A 29 13.89 -10.31 -12.22
CA PRO A 29 13.56 -11.70 -12.57
C PRO A 29 14.77 -12.63 -12.59
N VAL A 30 15.95 -12.15 -12.99
CA VAL A 30 17.18 -12.96 -13.05
C VAL A 30 17.80 -13.11 -11.67
N LEU A 31 17.91 -12.03 -10.89
CA LEU A 31 18.47 -12.08 -9.55
C LEU A 31 17.58 -12.84 -8.56
N LEU A 32 16.26 -12.78 -8.72
CA LEU A 32 15.33 -13.50 -7.84
C LEU A 32 14.97 -14.88 -8.36
N GLY A 33 14.91 -15.15 -9.67
CA GLY A 33 14.79 -16.50 -10.22
C GLY A 33 13.76 -17.42 -9.56
N ILE A 34 12.61 -16.87 -9.13
CA ILE A 34 11.67 -17.58 -8.26
C ILE A 34 11.01 -18.75 -9.01
N GLU A 35 11.30 -19.96 -8.55
CA GLU A 35 10.67 -21.18 -9.03
C GLU A 35 9.23 -21.31 -8.53
N ARG A 36 8.46 -22.15 -9.21
CA ARG A 36 7.09 -22.50 -8.81
C ARG A 36 6.94 -24.00 -8.62
N THR A 37 6.14 -24.40 -7.64
CA THR A 37 5.72 -25.80 -7.49
C THR A 37 4.83 -26.22 -8.67
N SER A 38 4.61 -27.53 -8.82
CA SER A 38 3.62 -28.08 -9.76
C SER A 38 2.21 -27.52 -9.55
N GLY A 39 1.86 -27.14 -8.31
CA GLY A 39 0.61 -26.45 -7.97
C GLY A 39 0.62 -24.93 -8.20
N GLY A 40 1.68 -24.37 -8.77
CA GLY A 40 1.79 -22.95 -9.13
C GLY A 40 2.17 -22.00 -7.99
N HIS A 41 2.55 -22.52 -6.82
CA HIS A 41 2.99 -21.72 -5.68
C HIS A 41 4.46 -21.33 -5.79
N ARG A 42 4.80 -20.10 -5.39
CA ARG A 42 6.17 -19.57 -5.43
C ARG A 42 7.03 -20.22 -4.35
N ILE A 43 8.25 -20.60 -4.71
CA ILE A 43 9.24 -21.19 -3.82
C ILE A 43 10.39 -20.21 -3.66
N TYR A 44 10.56 -19.68 -2.46
CA TYR A 44 11.70 -18.86 -2.12
C TYR A 44 12.75 -19.68 -1.41
N ARG A 45 14.02 -19.33 -1.60
CA ARG A 45 15.15 -19.96 -0.94
C ARG A 45 15.92 -18.89 -0.17
N LYS A 46 16.82 -19.31 0.71
CA LYS A 46 17.63 -18.41 1.53
C LYS A 46 18.35 -17.31 0.72
N HIS A 47 18.91 -17.63 -0.44
CA HIS A 47 19.58 -16.61 -1.27
C HIS A 47 18.63 -15.53 -1.80
N HIS A 48 17.34 -15.84 -2.02
CA HIS A 48 16.36 -14.82 -2.39
C HIS A 48 16.16 -13.80 -1.26
N LEU A 49 16.23 -14.22 0.01
CA LEU A 49 16.14 -13.30 1.16
C LEU A 49 17.32 -12.32 1.17
N GLU A 50 18.53 -12.79 0.87
CA GLU A 50 19.72 -11.95 0.80
C GLU A 50 19.59 -10.92 -0.34
N THR A 51 19.13 -11.35 -1.51
CA THR A 51 18.83 -10.46 -2.65
C THR A 51 17.76 -9.44 -2.30
N ILE A 52 16.63 -9.87 -1.72
CA ILE A 52 15.55 -8.97 -1.30
C ILE A 52 16.05 -7.95 -0.28
N SER A 53 16.89 -8.37 0.66
CA SER A 53 17.47 -7.46 1.66
C SER A 53 18.35 -6.37 1.03
N ARG A 54 19.15 -6.74 0.01
CA ARG A 54 19.94 -5.77 -0.77
C ARG A 54 19.05 -4.80 -1.54
N ILE A 55 17.99 -5.29 -2.18
CA ILE A 55 17.00 -4.45 -2.86
C ILE A 55 16.37 -3.46 -1.88
N ILE A 56 15.94 -3.93 -0.69
CA ILE A 56 15.35 -3.07 0.34
C ILE A 56 16.31 -1.94 0.74
N ARG A 57 17.57 -2.26 1.02
CA ARG A 57 18.58 -1.27 1.43
C ARG A 57 18.74 -0.17 0.37
N LEU A 58 18.89 -0.54 -0.90
CA LEU A 58 19.04 0.42 -2.00
C LEU A 58 17.81 1.34 -2.13
N LEU A 59 16.61 0.78 -2.02
CA LEU A 59 15.38 1.54 -2.24
C LEU A 59 14.98 2.38 -1.01
N LYS A 60 15.12 1.85 0.20
CA LYS A 60 14.63 2.49 1.43
C LYS A 60 15.67 3.38 2.09
N ASP A 61 16.91 2.92 2.19
CA ASP A 61 17.96 3.62 2.93
C ASP A 61 18.68 4.60 2.02
N GLU A 62 19.05 4.13 0.82
CA GLU A 62 19.82 4.91 -0.16
C GLU A 62 18.94 5.70 -1.14
N LYS A 63 17.60 5.54 -1.06
CA LYS A 63 16.59 6.23 -1.87
C LYS A 63 16.82 6.13 -3.39
N VAL A 64 17.45 5.04 -3.82
CA VAL A 64 17.76 4.79 -5.22
C VAL A 64 16.50 4.35 -5.96
N SER A 65 16.34 4.75 -7.22
CA SER A 65 15.23 4.28 -8.05
C SER A 65 15.38 2.80 -8.42
N ILE A 66 14.29 2.11 -8.73
CA ILE A 66 14.33 0.68 -9.12
C ILE A 66 15.22 0.45 -10.34
N LYS A 67 15.15 1.35 -11.33
CA LYS A 67 16.04 1.29 -12.51
C LYS A 67 17.51 1.30 -12.11
N ARG A 68 17.90 2.24 -11.25
CA ARG A 68 19.29 2.35 -10.82
C ARG A 68 19.68 1.20 -9.89
N ALA A 69 18.77 0.69 -9.07
CA ALA A 69 19.00 -0.51 -8.26
C ALA A 69 19.25 -1.75 -9.13
N ARG A 70 18.54 -1.92 -10.25
CA ARG A 70 18.80 -3.02 -11.22
C ARG A 70 20.20 -2.95 -11.80
N GLU A 71 20.63 -1.76 -12.21
CA GLU A 71 21.99 -1.52 -12.71
C GLU A 71 23.06 -1.84 -11.64
N LEU A 72 22.86 -1.36 -10.41
CA LEU A 72 23.80 -1.58 -9.30
C LEU A 72 23.89 -3.05 -8.87
N LEU A 73 22.79 -3.79 -8.97
CA LEU A 73 22.74 -5.20 -8.61
C LEU A 73 23.15 -6.14 -9.77
N GLY A 74 23.48 -5.60 -10.94
CA GLY A 74 23.90 -6.38 -12.09
C GLY A 74 22.77 -7.22 -12.71
N GLU A 75 21.51 -6.80 -12.54
CA GLU A 75 20.38 -7.40 -13.23
C GLU A 75 20.53 -7.14 -14.74
N PRO A 76 20.71 -8.16 -15.59
CA PRO A 76 20.93 -7.96 -17.01
C PRO A 76 19.70 -7.30 -17.66
N ALA A 77 19.95 -6.45 -18.65
CA ALA A 77 18.91 -5.71 -19.35
C ALA A 77 18.00 -6.59 -20.25
N GLY A 78 18.11 -7.92 -20.23
CA GLY A 78 17.35 -8.80 -21.12
C GLY A 78 17.06 -10.17 -20.53
N GLY A 79 15.76 -10.52 -20.49
CA GLY A 79 15.31 -11.89 -20.21
C GLY A 79 13.99 -12.06 -19.46
N GLY A 80 13.03 -11.14 -19.57
CA GLY A 80 11.71 -11.29 -18.95
C GLY A 80 10.77 -10.15 -19.31
N HIS A 81 10.06 -10.31 -20.42
CA HIS A 81 9.15 -9.35 -21.07
C HIS A 81 9.79 -8.02 -21.47
N SER A 82 10.22 -7.96 -22.73
CA SER A 82 10.39 -6.70 -23.44
C SER A 82 9.04 -5.97 -23.50
N THR A 83 8.85 -4.99 -22.64
CA THR A 83 8.27 -3.74 -23.12
C THR A 83 9.44 -2.81 -23.38
N ASP A 84 9.74 -2.64 -24.66
CA ASP A 84 10.59 -1.56 -25.13
C ASP A 84 9.94 -0.25 -24.67
N HIS A 85 10.50 0.35 -23.62
CA HIS A 85 10.22 1.73 -23.27
C HIS A 85 11.36 2.63 -23.66
N THR A 86 11.32 3.01 -24.94
CA THR A 86 11.29 4.43 -25.30
C THR A 86 10.58 5.24 -24.20
N PRO A 87 11.10 6.40 -23.77
CA PRO A 87 10.50 7.25 -22.73
C PRO A 87 9.05 7.75 -22.98
N GLY A 88 8.29 7.15 -23.91
CA GLY A 88 6.99 7.60 -24.36
C GLY A 88 5.76 6.78 -23.94
N GLU A 89 5.81 5.46 -23.67
CA GLU A 89 4.55 4.66 -23.78
C GLU A 89 4.11 3.67 -22.64
N SER A 90 4.92 3.28 -21.63
CA SER A 90 4.50 2.44 -20.45
C SER A 90 4.75 3.08 -19.11
N THR A 91 5.42 4.23 -19.11
CA THR A 91 5.02 5.27 -18.17
C THR A 91 3.51 5.49 -18.32
N GLY A 92 2.95 5.34 -19.53
CA GLY A 92 1.51 5.37 -19.83
C GLY A 92 0.67 4.39 -19.01
N GLU A 93 0.93 3.09 -18.97
CA GLU A 93 0.06 2.13 -18.25
C GLU A 93 0.28 2.07 -16.73
N SER A 94 1.52 2.20 -16.25
CA SER A 94 1.78 2.26 -14.80
C SER A 94 1.46 3.64 -14.23
N ASN A 95 1.70 4.73 -14.97
CA ASN A 95 1.12 6.02 -14.60
C ASN A 95 -0.38 6.00 -14.81
N ALA A 96 -0.97 5.40 -15.85
CA ALA A 96 -2.43 5.37 -16.00
C ALA A 96 -3.08 4.58 -14.87
N ASN A 97 -2.47 3.49 -14.39
CA ASN A 97 -2.97 2.78 -13.22
C ASN A 97 -2.81 3.60 -11.94
N LEU A 98 -1.68 4.29 -11.76
CA LEU A 98 -1.45 5.18 -10.62
C LEU A 98 -2.34 6.44 -10.67
N GLU A 99 -2.55 6.99 -11.86
CA GLU A 99 -3.36 8.15 -12.21
C GLU A 99 -4.83 7.79 -12.09
N HIS A 100 -5.26 6.61 -12.55
CA HIS A 100 -6.59 6.07 -12.31
C HIS A 100 -6.83 5.84 -10.82
N MET A 101 -5.84 5.32 -10.08
CA MET A 101 -5.93 5.19 -8.62
C MET A 101 -5.98 6.55 -7.92
N LEU A 102 -5.20 7.53 -8.39
CA LEU A 102 -5.23 8.91 -7.90
C LEU A 102 -6.58 9.58 -8.20
N HIS A 103 -7.13 9.41 -9.39
CA HIS A 103 -8.47 9.87 -9.76
C HIS A 103 -9.54 9.22 -8.89
N LEU A 104 -9.45 7.91 -8.66
CA LEU A 104 -10.38 7.21 -7.78
C LEU A 104 -10.31 7.72 -6.34
N VAL A 105 -9.11 8.02 -5.84
CA VAL A 105 -8.90 8.63 -4.53
C VAL A 105 -9.47 10.05 -4.50
N LEU A 106 -9.20 10.87 -5.52
CA LEU A 106 -9.71 12.23 -5.63
C LEU A 106 -11.25 12.27 -5.72
N ASP A 107 -11.86 11.41 -6.54
CA ASP A 107 -13.32 11.29 -6.65
C ASP A 107 -13.94 10.85 -5.33
N ARG A 108 -13.29 9.92 -4.63
CA ARG A 108 -13.76 9.49 -3.31
C ARG A 108 -13.64 10.59 -2.28
N LEU A 109 -12.56 11.38 -2.31
CA LEU A 109 -12.38 12.54 -1.45
C LEU A 109 -13.40 13.65 -1.77
N ASP A 110 -13.64 13.96 -3.04
CA ASP A 110 -14.65 14.93 -3.47
C ASP A 110 -16.05 14.49 -3.01
N HIS A 111 -16.38 13.20 -3.16
CA HIS A 111 -17.64 12.66 -2.66
C HIS A 111 -17.76 12.79 -1.13
N ILE A 112 -16.69 12.50 -0.37
CA ILE A 112 -16.67 12.68 1.08
C ILE A 112 -16.86 14.16 1.45
N CYS A 113 -16.17 15.07 0.77
CA CYS A 113 -16.30 16.51 0.98
C CYS A 113 -17.73 17.00 0.74
N ARG A 114 -18.34 16.66 -0.42
CA ARG A 114 -19.74 17.03 -0.70
C ARG A 114 -20.72 16.45 0.31
N ASN A 115 -20.48 15.22 0.77
CA ASN A 115 -21.33 14.60 1.77
C ASN A 115 -21.19 15.31 3.12
N ASN A 116 -19.98 15.77 3.48
CA ASN A 116 -19.76 16.61 4.65
C ASN A 116 -20.43 17.97 4.52
N ASP A 117 -20.32 18.65 3.37
CA ASP A 117 -20.97 19.94 3.12
C ASP A 117 -22.50 19.85 3.19
N ASN A 118 -23.07 18.77 2.64
CA ASN A 118 -24.50 18.49 2.75
C ASN A 118 -24.91 18.26 4.20
N ARG A 119 -24.12 17.49 4.96
CA ARG A 119 -24.37 17.28 6.40
C ARG A 119 -24.26 18.58 7.18
N ASP A 120 -23.28 19.43 6.88
CA ASP A 120 -23.12 20.72 7.54
C ASP A 120 -24.27 21.67 7.19
N THR A 121 -24.75 21.66 5.94
CA THR A 121 -25.95 22.40 5.53
C THR A 121 -27.20 21.91 6.26
N LEU A 122 -27.40 20.59 6.34
CA LEU A 122 -28.51 19.99 7.10
C LEU A 122 -28.40 20.34 8.58
N LEU A 123 -27.19 20.32 9.15
CA LEU A 123 -26.92 20.69 10.53
C LEU A 123 -27.26 22.16 10.77
N VAL A 124 -26.78 23.07 9.92
CA VAL A 124 -27.09 24.50 10.01
C VAL A 124 -28.60 24.75 9.93
N ASN A 125 -29.31 24.06 9.04
CA ASN A 125 -30.76 24.18 8.90
C ASN A 125 -31.52 23.62 10.11
N LEU A 126 -31.07 22.48 10.66
CA LEU A 126 -31.62 21.92 11.90
C LEU A 126 -31.41 22.88 13.06
N LEU A 127 -30.21 23.44 13.21
CA LEU A 127 -29.86 24.35 14.31
C LEU A 127 -30.51 25.74 14.18
N LYS A 128 -30.96 26.15 12.98
CA LYS A 128 -31.66 27.44 12.76
C LYS A 128 -33.06 27.49 13.38
N ASN A 129 -33.72 26.34 13.51
CA ASN A 129 -35.13 26.26 13.91
C ASN A 129 -35.34 25.62 15.31
N GLN A 130 -34.28 25.46 16.10
CA GLN A 130 -34.32 24.77 17.40
C GLN A 130 -34.03 25.74 18.55
N PRO A 131 -34.69 25.58 19.73
CA PRO A 131 -34.36 26.34 20.93
C PRO A 131 -32.92 26.06 21.42
N SER A 132 -32.32 27.04 22.09
CA SER A 132 -30.87 27.08 22.40
C SER A 132 -30.36 25.91 23.24
N GLU A 133 -31.18 25.32 24.11
CA GLU A 133 -30.81 24.14 24.91
C GLU A 133 -30.68 22.86 24.05
N GLN A 134 -31.68 22.56 23.21
CA GLN A 134 -31.64 21.41 22.29
C GLN A 134 -30.49 21.52 21.28
N LYS A 135 -30.17 22.74 20.85
CA LYS A 135 -29.00 23.03 20.00
C LYS A 135 -27.69 22.59 20.66
N HIS A 136 -27.54 22.86 21.96
CA HIS A 136 -26.32 22.54 22.72
C HIS A 136 -26.18 21.03 22.93
N GLU A 137 -27.29 20.35 23.26
CA GLU A 137 -27.31 18.89 23.46
C GLU A 137 -26.95 18.12 22.18
N LEU A 138 -27.48 18.53 21.02
CA LEU A 138 -27.17 17.91 19.73
C LEU A 138 -25.69 18.08 19.34
N LEU A 139 -25.12 19.27 19.56
CA LEU A 139 -23.70 19.51 19.29
C LEU A 139 -22.81 18.64 20.19
N GLU A 140 -23.21 18.47 21.46
CA GLU A 140 -22.49 17.63 22.42
C GLU A 140 -22.55 16.14 22.03
N GLN A 141 -23.71 15.63 21.59
CA GLN A 141 -23.85 14.26 21.07
C GLN A 141 -22.99 14.03 19.82
N ILE A 142 -22.92 14.99 18.90
CA ILE A 142 -22.04 14.90 17.73
C ILE A 142 -20.57 14.89 18.13
N ALA A 143 -20.18 15.72 19.10
CA ALA A 143 -18.82 15.75 19.62
C ALA A 143 -18.43 14.42 20.29
N ARG A 144 -19.34 13.82 21.07
CA ARG A 144 -19.17 12.47 21.65
C ARG A 144 -18.98 11.42 20.56
N CYS A 145 -19.87 11.35 19.58
CA CYS A 145 -19.80 10.40 18.48
C CYS A 145 -18.50 10.53 17.66
N ARG A 146 -18.04 11.77 17.40
CA ARG A 146 -16.75 12.03 16.74
C ARG A 146 -15.57 11.54 17.56
N THR A 147 -15.63 11.67 18.87
CA THR A 147 -14.58 11.21 19.79
C THR A 147 -14.52 9.68 19.81
N GLU A 148 -15.66 9.00 19.95
CA GLU A 148 -15.76 7.54 19.89
C GLU A 148 -15.24 6.97 18.56
N THR A 149 -15.58 7.63 17.44
CA THR A 149 -15.07 7.24 16.12
C THR A 149 -13.54 7.32 16.06
N ARG A 150 -12.94 8.41 16.58
CA ARG A 150 -11.47 8.56 16.62
C ARG A 150 -10.80 7.52 17.51
N GLU A 151 -11.39 7.23 18.67
CA GLU A 151 -10.90 6.18 19.57
C GLU A 151 -10.96 4.79 18.92
N THR A 152 -12.05 4.49 18.21
CA THR A 152 -12.18 3.24 17.45
C THR A 152 -11.10 3.13 16.37
N ILE A 153 -10.84 4.20 15.62
CA ILE A 153 -9.76 4.22 14.61
C ILE A 153 -8.39 4.00 15.28
N ARG A 154 -8.11 4.67 16.40
CA ARG A 154 -6.86 4.49 17.17
C ARG A 154 -6.69 3.05 17.66
N LEU A 155 -7.77 2.43 18.14
CA LEU A 155 -7.77 1.03 18.55
C LEU A 155 -7.46 0.11 17.36
N CYS A 156 -8.14 0.29 16.22
CA CYS A 156 -7.87 -0.46 15.00
C CYS A 156 -6.40 -0.31 14.55
N GLN A 157 -5.86 0.92 14.56
CA GLN A 157 -4.46 1.18 14.23
C GLN A 157 -3.50 0.48 15.20
N THR A 158 -3.81 0.48 16.50
CA THR A 158 -3.01 -0.20 17.53
C THR A 158 -3.01 -1.71 17.35
N VAL A 159 -4.18 -2.29 17.05
CA VAL A 159 -4.33 -3.73 16.77
C VAL A 159 -3.56 -4.11 15.51
N ILE A 160 -3.67 -3.33 14.43
CA ILE A 160 -2.91 -3.54 13.19
C ILE A 160 -1.40 -3.47 13.46
N GLN A 161 -0.91 -2.46 14.19
CA GLN A 161 0.50 -2.34 14.51
C GLN A 161 1.03 -3.47 15.39
N ARG A 162 0.23 -3.96 16.35
CA ARG A 162 0.60 -5.11 17.19
C ARG A 162 0.58 -6.43 16.40
N GLY A 163 -0.39 -6.62 15.51
CA GLY A 163 -0.44 -7.77 14.61
C GLY A 163 0.72 -7.81 13.62
N ILE A 164 1.23 -6.66 13.19
CA ILE A 164 2.44 -6.55 12.35
C ILE A 164 3.72 -6.82 13.15
N LYS A 165 3.77 -6.48 14.45
CA LYS A 165 4.95 -6.71 15.31
C LYS A 165 5.06 -8.12 15.90
N ALA A 166 3.96 -8.88 15.94
CA ALA A 166 3.90 -10.22 16.51
C ALA A 166 4.16 -11.35 15.48
N ASN A 167 4.63 -11.00 14.27
CA ASN A 167 4.79 -11.89 13.12
C ASN A 167 6.14 -11.62 12.45
#